data_AF-A0A095SHE4-F1
#
_entry.id   AF-A0A095SHE4-F1
#
_cell.length_a   1.000
_cell.length_b   1.000
_cell.length_c   1.000
_cell.angle_alpha   90.00
_cell.angle_beta   90.00
_cell.angle_gamma   90.00
#
_symmetry.space_group_name_H-M   'P 1'
#
loop_
_entity.id
_entity.type
_entity.pdbx_description
1 polymer ?
#
loop_
_entity_poly.entity_id
_entity_poly.type
_entity_poly.pdbx_seq_one_letter_code
_entity_poly.pdbx_strand_id
1 'polypeptide(L)'
;MDSLMSQGLELMMVGMGVVFVFLIVLVGITTLMSSLVQRLGRAPVASVTTPSNPTPSATTDIPSAAVIKAIEQAVRQHRQSSQS
;
A
#
# COMPACT_ATOMS: atom_id res chain seq x y z
N MET A 1 -16.02 -43.26 -23.92
CA MET A 1 -16.26 -41.80 -23.90
C MET A 1 -15.41 -41.07 -22.84
N ASP A 2 -14.74 -41.80 -21.93
CA ASP A 2 -13.93 -41.24 -20.83
C ASP A 2 -12.68 -40.49 -21.28
N SER A 3 -12.12 -40.83 -22.45
CA SER A 3 -10.90 -40.18 -22.97
C SER A 3 -11.11 -38.72 -23.36
N LEU A 4 -12.29 -38.35 -23.86
CA LEU A 4 -12.52 -36.96 -24.29
C LEU A 4 -12.85 -36.06 -23.10
N MET A 5 -13.53 -36.59 -22.09
CA MET A 5 -13.78 -35.85 -20.85
C MET A 5 -12.50 -35.63 -20.04
N SER A 6 -11.65 -36.65 -19.93
CA SER A 6 -10.33 -36.51 -19.29
C SER A 6 -9.44 -35.52 -20.03
N GLN A 7 -9.43 -35.55 -21.35
CA GLN A 7 -8.65 -34.61 -22.15
C GLN A 7 -9.20 -33.17 -22.08
N GLY A 8 -10.52 -32.99 -21.97
CA GLY A 8 -11.14 -31.69 -21.72
C GLY A 8 -10.80 -31.14 -20.33
N LEU A 9 -10.78 -31.99 -19.29
CA LEU A 9 -10.36 -31.62 -17.94
C LEU A 9 -8.88 -31.24 -17.89
N GLU A 10 -8.01 -31.98 -18.56
CA GLU A 10 -6.59 -31.68 -18.67
C GLU A 10 -6.36 -30.33 -19.37
N LEU A 11 -7.06 -30.07 -20.48
CA LEU A 11 -7.00 -28.80 -21.19
C LEU A 11 -7.52 -27.64 -20.34
N MET A 12 -8.58 -27.83 -19.56
CA MET A 12 -9.11 -26.81 -18.65
C MET A 12 -8.12 -26.51 -17.53
N MET A 13 -7.50 -27.53 -16.92
CA MET A 13 -6.48 -27.35 -15.88
C MET A 13 -5.28 -26.58 -16.42
N VAL A 14 -4.78 -26.95 -17.60
CA VAL A 14 -3.65 -26.28 -18.24
C VAL A 14 -4.01 -24.84 -18.61
N GLY A 15 -5.17 -24.63 -19.24
CA GLY A 15 -5.64 -23.30 -19.64
C GLY A 15 -5.83 -22.36 -18.45
N MET A 16 -6.52 -22.82 -17.40
CA MET A 16 -6.68 -22.04 -16.17
C MET A 16 -5.36 -21.82 -15.44
N GLY A 17 -4.46 -22.80 -15.42
CA GLY A 17 -3.14 -22.69 -14.80
C GLY A 17 -2.27 -21.62 -15.47
N VAL A 18 -2.18 -21.62 -16.80
CA VAL A 18 -1.41 -20.63 -17.55
C VAL A 18 -1.97 -19.22 -17.35
N VAL A 19 -3.29 -19.05 -17.40
CA VAL A 19 -3.93 -17.75 -17.14
C VAL A 19 -3.66 -17.28 -15.71
N PHE A 20 -3.78 -18.17 -14.71
CA PHE A 20 -3.51 -17.85 -13.32
C PHE A 20 -2.07 -17.41 -13.10
N VAL A 21 -1.09 -18.14 -13.63
CA VAL A 21 0.32 -17.76 -13.58
C VAL A 21 0.56 -16.42 -14.29
N PHE A 22 -0.04 -16.22 -15.46
CA PHE A 22 0.06 -14.96 -16.20
C PHE A 22 -0.48 -13.78 -15.38
N LEU A 23 -1.63 -13.94 -14.72
CA LEU A 23 -2.18 -12.91 -13.85
C LEU A 23 -1.30 -12.67 -12.62
N ILE A 24 -0.75 -13.71 -11.98
CA ILE A 24 0.21 -13.54 -10.87
C ILE A 24 1.41 -12.70 -11.33
N VAL A 25 1.96 -12.99 -12.50
CA VAL A 25 3.09 -12.24 -13.06
C VAL A 25 2.68 -10.78 -13.32
N LEU A 26 1.52 -10.53 -13.93
CA LEU A 26 1.03 -9.16 -14.15
C LEU A 26 0.78 -8.40 -12.84
N VAL A 27 0.17 -9.04 -11.85
CA VAL A 27 -0.03 -8.45 -10.52
C VAL A 27 1.33 -8.18 -9.85
N GLY A 28 2.29 -9.07 -9.99
CA GLY A 28 3.66 -8.87 -9.50
C GLY A 28 4.34 -7.66 -10.14
N ILE A 29 4.26 -7.52 -11.47
CA ILE A 29 4.82 -6.39 -12.21
C ILE A 29 4.13 -5.09 -11.83
N THR A 30 2.80 -5.06 -11.76
CA THR A 30 2.03 -3.86 -11.39
C THR A 30 2.27 -3.46 -9.94
N THR A 31 2.43 -4.43 -9.03
CA THR A 31 2.83 -4.19 -7.64
C THR A 31 4.25 -3.66 -7.56
N LEU A 32 5.18 -4.21 -8.35
CA LEU A 32 6.56 -3.71 -8.44
C LEU A 32 6.58 -2.28 -8.97
N MET A 33 5.78 -1.97 -10.00
CA MET A 33 5.58 -0.61 -10.50
C MET A 33 5.02 0.30 -9.42
N SER A 34 3.98 -0.12 -8.70
CA SER A 34 3.41 0.65 -7.57
C SER A 34 4.45 0.92 -6.48
N SER A 35 5.26 -0.09 -6.13
CA SER A 35 6.33 0.03 -5.14
C SER A 35 7.47 0.94 -5.62
N LEU A 36 7.88 0.81 -6.88
CA LEU A 36 8.87 1.70 -7.49
C LEU A 36 8.35 3.13 -7.53
N VAL A 37 7.08 3.34 -7.90
CA VAL A 37 6.45 4.66 -7.91
C VAL A 37 6.39 5.24 -6.50
N GLN A 38 6.05 4.48 -5.46
CA GLN A 38 6.06 4.98 -4.08
C GLN A 38 7.50 5.26 -3.57
N ARG A 39 8.48 4.45 -3.98
CA ARG A 39 9.86 4.54 -3.50
C ARG A 39 10.70 5.59 -4.24
N LEU A 40 10.54 5.71 -5.56
CA LEU A 40 11.21 6.70 -6.42
C LEU A 40 10.39 7.99 -6.52
N GLY A 41 9.06 7.90 -6.52
CA GLY A 41 8.15 9.04 -6.46
C GLY A 41 8.00 9.62 -5.06
N ARG A 42 9.08 9.65 -4.27
CA ARG A 42 9.21 10.43 -3.04
C ARG A 42 9.23 11.95 -3.31
N ALA A 43 8.52 12.39 -4.34
CA ALA A 43 7.92 13.71 -4.37
C ALA A 43 6.60 13.58 -3.59
N PRO A 44 6.33 14.43 -2.59
CA PRO A 44 5.14 14.29 -1.76
C PRO A 44 3.90 14.55 -2.61
N VAL A 45 3.36 13.51 -3.24
CA VAL A 45 1.94 13.49 -3.53
C VAL A 45 1.30 13.34 -2.16
N ALA A 46 0.92 14.50 -1.61
CA ALA A 46 0.06 14.60 -0.46
C ALA A 46 -0.96 13.47 -0.56
N SER A 47 -1.07 12.66 0.50
CA SER A 47 -2.17 11.74 0.66
C SER A 47 -3.42 12.50 0.26
N VAL A 48 -3.98 12.19 -0.90
CA VAL A 48 -5.30 12.65 -1.28
C VAL A 48 -6.19 11.82 -0.39
N THR A 49 -6.34 12.26 0.85
CA THR A 49 -7.41 11.87 1.74
C THR A 49 -8.64 12.13 0.90
N THR A 50 -9.26 11.05 0.40
CA THR A 50 -10.59 11.11 -0.19
C THR A 50 -11.43 12.00 0.71
N PRO A 51 -12.04 13.10 0.21
CA PRO A 51 -12.81 13.97 1.07
C PRO A 51 -14.04 13.19 1.53
N SER A 52 -13.94 12.62 2.73
CA SER A 52 -15.11 12.20 3.50
C SER A 52 -15.84 13.47 3.88
N ASN A 53 -16.89 13.78 3.11
CA ASN A 53 -18.06 14.61 3.44
C ASN A 53 -17.83 15.86 4.34
N PRO A 54 -18.19 17.08 3.90
CA PRO A 54 -17.91 18.30 4.65
C PRO A 54 -18.67 18.30 5.99
N THR A 55 -17.92 18.20 7.09
CA THR A 55 -18.40 18.62 8.42
C THR A 55 -17.72 19.95 8.74
N PRO A 56 -18.47 21.02 9.05
CA PRO A 56 -17.91 22.36 9.12
C PRO A 56 -17.00 22.59 10.34
N SER A 57 -15.78 23.01 10.01
CA SER A 57 -14.79 23.84 10.71
C SER A 57 -14.91 24.17 12.21
N ALA A 58 -13.81 23.95 12.93
CA ALA A 58 -13.25 24.86 13.92
C ALA A 58 -11.72 24.66 13.95
N THR A 59 -10.93 25.57 13.37
CA THR A 59 -10.26 26.70 14.04
C THR A 59 -8.88 26.35 14.59
N THR A 60 -7.92 27.22 14.26
CA THR A 60 -6.58 27.43 14.85
C THR A 60 -5.41 26.67 14.23
N ASP A 61 -4.53 27.47 13.64
CA ASP A 61 -3.13 27.21 13.22
C ASP A 61 -2.20 26.85 14.40
N ILE A 62 -2.75 26.22 15.45
CA ILE A 62 -2.01 25.74 16.60
C ILE A 62 -1.82 24.24 16.37
N PRO A 63 -0.58 23.72 16.36
CA PRO A 63 -0.36 22.29 16.31
C PRO A 63 -1.16 21.63 17.43
N SER A 64 -1.95 20.61 17.06
CA SER A 64 -2.80 19.91 18.02
C SER A 64 -1.96 19.40 19.19
N ALA A 65 -2.56 19.31 20.38
CA ALA A 65 -1.85 18.82 21.58
C ALA A 65 -1.18 17.44 21.36
N ALA A 66 -1.70 16.64 20.42
CA ALA A 66 -1.10 15.38 19.99
C ALA A 66 0.26 15.57 19.28
N VAL A 67 0.37 16.56 18.38
CA VAL A 67 1.61 16.88 17.66
C VAL A 67 2.67 17.39 18.65
N ILE A 68 2.28 18.25 19.59
CA ILE A 68 3.18 18.77 20.63
C ILE A 68 3.73 17.62 21.50
N LYS A 69 2.87 16.67 21.91
CA LYS A 69 3.28 15.47 22.67
C LYS A 69 4.22 14.56 21.87
N ALA A 70 3.95 14.36 20.58
CA ALA A 70 4.81 13.55 19.71
C ALA A 70 6.20 14.18 19.55
N ILE A 71 6.28 15.50 19.40
CA ILE A 71 7.55 16.26 19.34
C ILE A 71 8.28 16.15 20.68
N GLU A 72 7.59 16.30 21.81
CA GLU A 72 8.19 16.18 23.14
C GLU A 72 8.78 14.79 23.37
N GLN A 73 8.06 13.73 23.02
CA GLN A 73 8.55 12.34 23.13
C GLN A 73 9.79 12.11 22.24
N ALA A 74 9.76 12.59 21.00
CA ALA A 74 10.90 12.46 20.08
C ALA A 74 12.15 13.19 20.62
N VAL A 75 11.98 14.40 21.17
CA VAL A 75 13.10 15.17 21.76
C VAL A 75 13.64 14.49 23.02
N ARG A 76 12.77 13.99 23.90
CA ARG A 76 13.18 13.27 25.12
C ARG A 76 13.96 12.00 24.78
N GLN A 77 13.50 11.24 23.79
CA GLN A 77 14.17 10.04 23.31
C GLN A 77 15.55 10.37 22.71
N HIS A 78 15.66 11.44 21.93
CA HIS A 78 16.93 11.86 21.34
C HIS A 78 17.95 12.31 22.41
N ARG A 79 17.52 13.02 23.45
CA ARG A 79 18.42 13.44 24.54
C ARG A 79 18.90 12.25 25.38
N GLN A 80 18.04 11.25 25.58
CA GLN A 80 18.42 10.02 26.28
C GLN A 80 19.42 9.19 25.47
N SER A 81 19.26 9.12 24.15
CA SER A 81 20.21 8.42 23.26
C SER A 81 21.55 9.14 23.07
N SER A 82 21.58 10.46 23.26
CA SER A 82 22.80 11.27 23.04
C SER A 82 23.65 11.48 24.30
N GLN A 83 23.21 10.97 25.46
CA GLN A 83 23.90 11.09 26.76
C GLN A 83 24.56 9.76 27.20
N SER A 84 24.43 8.68 26.43
CA SER A 84 25.02 7.36 26.69
C SER A 84 26.16 7.04 25.73
#